data_AF-A0A1W9W4J7-F1
#
_entry.id   AF-A0A1W9W4J7-F1
#
_cell.length_a   1.000
_cell.length_b   1.000
_cell.length_c   1.000
_cell.angle_alpha   90.00
_cell.angle_beta   90.00
_cell.angle_gamma   90.00
#
_symmetry.space_group_name_H-M   'P 1'
#
loop_
_entity.id
_entity.type
_entity.pdbx_description
1 polymer ?
#
loop_
_entity_poly.entity_id
_entity_poly.type
_entity_poly.pdbx_seq_one_letter_code
_entity_poly.pdbx_strand_id
1 'polypeptide(L)'
;TERILTEVLLPAMEEYMGFSNGDALSEVFGVDGEYGRHYSFLKAMSAFWQVLIDPNVKGSFKLDLDQVFDQEALVKETGSSALEHFTTPLWGAKGEDVDGNPVDLGLMAGALLNAEDASKGLFTPDVPIPNPIPQGEALAFFSALPMGISTRAEMMARYDTIALDGIHHCLQRVHVTGGTTAALIESIRRYRPFTPTFIGRAEDQAYLMGSLFSNHDENLRYLHKPGLIMRHDKAVFAGEAIEGAKLGKYIGDLVRILFFSNYVRALPWPSNEIKKMMDPFTGCFASRIPFTIVYLRLSFHLLEIFAHDDEPQNMEGLQLLKQGVERLEGIIRELNRKPNPLIEKYRREKEGWDLFYDLLDHLEEALAKGDAFALNLRDRALKVVKESHV
;
A
#
# COMPACT_ATOMS: atom_id res chain seq x y z
N THR A 1 0.92 8.20 19.21
CA THR A 1 1.94 8.62 18.23
C THR A 1 2.87 9.68 18.77
N GLU A 2 2.36 10.88 19.11
CA GLU A 2 3.19 12.01 19.59
C GLU A 2 4.11 11.62 20.76
N ARG A 3 3.59 10.93 21.76
CA ARG A 3 4.40 10.45 22.91
C ARG A 3 5.54 9.51 22.52
N ILE A 4 5.36 8.65 21.51
CA ILE A 4 6.46 7.79 21.01
C ILE A 4 7.53 8.67 20.37
N LEU A 5 7.11 9.66 19.57
CA LEU A 5 8.04 10.59 18.93
C LEU A 5 8.82 11.41 19.97
N THR A 6 8.14 12.05 20.92
CA THR A 6 8.75 13.01 21.86
C THR A 6 9.42 12.37 23.07
N GLU A 7 8.91 11.25 23.58
CA GLU A 7 9.46 10.61 24.79
C GLU A 7 10.51 9.54 24.47
N VAL A 8 10.55 9.04 23.22
CA VAL A 8 11.41 7.91 22.80
C VAL A 8 12.29 8.27 21.60
N LEU A 9 11.70 8.55 20.43
CA LEU A 9 12.47 8.66 19.18
C LEU A 9 13.36 9.91 19.12
N LEU A 10 12.83 11.10 19.40
CA LEU A 10 13.60 12.35 19.36
C LEU A 10 14.76 12.36 20.38
N PRO A 11 14.56 11.95 21.66
CA PRO A 11 15.68 11.81 22.59
C PRO A 11 16.74 10.81 22.12
N ALA A 12 16.32 9.70 21.50
CA ALA A 12 17.25 8.72 20.95
C ALA A 12 18.06 9.27 19.76
N MET A 13 17.43 10.07 18.88
CA MET A 13 18.13 10.72 17.77
C MET A 13 19.19 11.70 18.25
N GLU A 14 18.88 12.48 19.29
CA GLU A 14 19.82 13.43 19.88
C GLU A 14 21.04 12.70 20.45
N GLU A 15 20.82 11.64 21.22
CA GLU A 15 21.90 10.87 21.86
C GLU A 15 22.74 10.06 20.86
N TYR A 16 22.11 9.29 19.98
CA TYR A 16 22.83 8.30 19.15
C TYR A 16 23.23 8.83 17.77
N MET A 17 22.55 9.84 17.24
CA MET A 17 22.80 10.36 15.89
C MET A 17 23.28 11.82 15.90
N GLY A 18 23.27 12.50 17.06
CA GLY A 18 23.68 13.90 17.17
C GLY A 18 22.76 14.89 16.45
N PHE A 19 21.54 14.47 16.11
CA PHE A 19 20.55 15.32 15.45
C PHE A 19 19.58 15.89 16.48
N SER A 20 19.65 17.20 16.70
CA SER A 20 18.72 17.91 17.60
C SER A 20 17.40 18.30 16.92
N ASN A 21 17.33 18.26 15.59
CA ASN A 21 16.17 18.71 14.83
C ASN A 21 15.59 17.56 13.99
N GLY A 22 14.69 16.78 14.59
CA GLY A 22 14.04 15.61 13.98
C GLY A 22 12.90 15.96 13.02
N ASP A 23 13.03 17.05 12.26
CA ASP A 23 11.97 17.59 11.40
C ASP A 23 11.55 16.57 10.33
N ALA A 24 12.51 15.94 9.64
CA ALA A 24 12.23 14.95 8.60
C ALA A 24 11.49 13.72 9.14
N LEU A 25 11.84 13.24 10.34
CA LEU A 25 11.12 12.15 11.00
C LEU A 25 9.70 12.57 11.40
N SER A 26 9.56 13.78 11.96
CA SER A 26 8.28 14.31 12.42
C SER A 26 7.29 14.54 11.27
N GLU A 27 7.79 14.84 10.07
CA GLU A 27 6.97 14.95 8.86
C GLU A 27 6.35 13.61 8.44
N VAL A 28 7.05 12.48 8.62
CA VAL A 28 6.60 11.16 8.14
C VAL A 28 5.97 10.29 9.22
N PHE A 29 6.46 10.33 10.44
CA PHE A 29 6.08 9.39 11.49
C PHE A 29 4.71 9.75 12.07
N GLY A 30 3.68 8.95 11.76
CA GLY A 30 2.39 9.07 12.41
C GLY A 30 1.18 8.68 11.57
N VAL A 31 0.00 8.89 12.14
CA VAL A 31 -1.29 8.52 11.53
C VAL A 31 -2.05 9.70 10.95
N ASP A 32 -1.65 10.94 11.31
CA ASP A 32 -2.35 12.16 10.90
C ASP A 32 -1.93 12.60 9.50
N GLY A 33 -2.92 12.81 8.62
CA GLY A 33 -2.73 13.23 7.23
C GLY A 33 -3.31 12.22 6.25
N GLU A 34 -2.74 12.17 5.05
CA GLU A 34 -3.16 11.22 4.02
C GLU A 34 -2.83 9.78 4.43
N TYR A 35 -3.65 8.84 3.94
CA TYR A 35 -3.61 7.45 4.38
C TYR A 35 -2.28 6.73 4.09
N GLY A 36 -1.50 7.18 3.09
CA GLY A 36 -0.14 6.68 2.84
C GLY A 36 0.83 6.85 4.02
N ARG A 37 0.70 7.95 4.78
CA ARG A 37 1.47 8.17 6.01
C ARG A 37 1.12 7.11 7.06
N HIS A 38 -0.18 6.93 7.28
CA HIS A 38 -0.73 5.93 8.21
C HIS A 38 -0.24 4.52 7.85
N TYR A 39 -0.32 4.13 6.57
CA TYR A 39 0.10 2.80 6.12
C TYR A 39 1.58 2.53 6.40
N SER A 40 2.45 3.49 6.09
CA SER A 40 3.88 3.39 6.37
C SER A 40 4.15 3.33 7.88
N PHE A 41 3.46 4.14 8.67
CA PHE A 41 3.55 4.15 10.12
C PHE A 41 3.19 2.78 10.73
N LEU A 42 2.09 2.14 10.31
CA LEU A 42 1.70 0.82 10.84
C LEU A 42 2.78 -0.23 10.59
N LYS A 43 3.42 -0.21 9.41
CA LYS A 43 4.54 -1.12 9.10
C LYS A 43 5.77 -0.79 9.93
N ALA A 44 6.14 0.48 10.04
CA ALA A 44 7.26 0.95 10.85
C ALA A 44 7.10 0.62 12.34
N MET A 45 5.87 0.68 12.87
CA MET A 45 5.57 0.32 14.25
C MET A 45 5.89 -1.14 14.58
N SER A 46 5.87 -2.05 13.60
CA SER A 46 6.30 -3.42 13.84
C SER A 46 7.82 -3.55 14.08
N ALA A 47 8.63 -2.73 13.42
CA ALA A 47 10.06 -2.63 13.68
C ALA A 47 10.36 -1.98 15.04
N PHE A 48 9.64 -0.89 15.37
CA PHE A 48 9.71 -0.29 16.69
C PHE A 48 9.38 -1.31 17.79
N TRP A 49 8.32 -2.10 17.60
CA TRP A 49 7.88 -3.11 18.55
C TRP A 49 8.93 -4.21 18.76
N GLN A 50 9.57 -4.68 17.68
CA GLN A 50 10.64 -5.67 17.77
C GLN A 50 11.80 -5.16 18.64
N VAL A 51 12.26 -3.92 18.41
CA VAL A 51 13.45 -3.41 19.11
C VAL A 51 13.15 -3.06 20.57
N LEU A 52 12.02 -2.40 20.85
CA LEU A 52 11.76 -1.80 22.17
C LEU A 52 10.75 -2.56 23.04
N ILE A 53 9.98 -3.49 22.48
CA ILE A 53 8.90 -4.16 23.24
C ILE A 53 9.15 -5.66 23.34
N ASP A 54 9.26 -6.35 22.20
CA ASP A 54 9.49 -7.80 22.16
C ASP A 54 10.37 -8.20 20.96
N PRO A 55 11.65 -8.55 21.20
CA PRO A 55 12.59 -8.94 20.14
C PRO A 55 12.24 -10.28 19.47
N ASN A 56 11.29 -11.05 20.01
CA ASN A 56 10.86 -12.30 19.41
C ASN A 56 9.87 -12.10 18.26
N VAL A 57 9.32 -10.90 18.08
CA VAL A 57 8.41 -10.59 16.97
C VAL A 57 9.21 -10.53 15.67
N LYS A 58 8.83 -11.37 14.68
CA LYS A 58 9.55 -11.50 13.40
C LYS A 58 8.79 -10.93 12.21
N GLY A 59 7.47 -10.88 12.29
CA GLY A 59 6.61 -10.42 11.21
C GLY A 59 5.38 -9.70 11.74
N SER A 60 4.76 -8.95 10.83
CA SER A 60 3.50 -8.26 11.06
C SER A 60 2.51 -8.59 9.95
N PHE A 61 1.22 -8.51 10.25
CA PHE A 61 0.16 -8.58 9.27
C PHE A 61 -0.82 -7.43 9.51
N LYS A 62 -1.44 -6.93 8.44
CA LYS A 62 -2.48 -5.91 8.49
C LYS A 62 -3.85 -6.59 8.56
N LEU A 63 -4.72 -6.06 9.40
CA LEU A 63 -6.13 -6.44 9.46
C LEU A 63 -6.95 -5.16 9.68
N ASP A 64 -7.79 -4.81 8.72
CA ASP A 64 -8.68 -3.66 8.86
C ASP A 64 -9.92 -4.04 9.69
N LEU A 65 -10.59 -3.04 10.29
CA LEU A 65 -11.77 -3.27 11.14
C LEU A 65 -12.95 -3.92 10.40
N ASP A 66 -13.03 -3.73 9.09
CA ASP A 66 -14.04 -4.29 8.21
C ASP A 66 -13.56 -5.56 7.48
N GLN A 67 -12.42 -6.14 7.89
CA GLN A 67 -11.86 -7.36 7.33
C GLN A 67 -11.84 -8.48 8.36
N VAL A 68 -12.16 -9.69 7.93
CA VAL A 68 -12.15 -10.88 8.79
C VAL A 68 -11.69 -12.10 8.03
N PHE A 69 -10.94 -12.97 8.71
CA PHE A 69 -10.70 -14.32 8.22
C PHE A 69 -11.91 -15.20 8.54
N ASP A 70 -12.66 -15.58 7.51
CA ASP A 70 -13.73 -16.58 7.65
C ASP A 70 -13.11 -17.96 7.86
N GLN A 71 -12.81 -18.26 9.12
CA GLN A 71 -12.00 -19.40 9.52
C GLN A 71 -12.63 -20.75 9.14
N GLU A 72 -13.96 -20.85 9.17
CA GLU A 72 -14.68 -22.06 8.75
C GLU A 72 -14.57 -22.25 7.23
N ALA A 73 -14.79 -21.18 6.45
CA ALA A 73 -14.66 -21.24 5.00
C ALA A 73 -13.21 -21.53 4.56
N LEU A 74 -12.22 -20.91 5.20
CA LEU A 74 -10.80 -21.14 4.95
C LEU A 74 -10.43 -22.61 5.14
N VAL A 75 -10.70 -23.19 6.31
CA VAL A 75 -10.37 -24.59 6.56
C VAL A 75 -11.10 -25.52 5.60
N LYS A 76 -12.37 -25.23 5.29
CA LYS A 76 -13.17 -26.04 4.37
C LYS A 76 -12.63 -26.00 2.94
N GLU A 77 -12.22 -24.83 2.43
CA GLU A 77 -11.86 -24.65 1.03
C GLU A 77 -10.35 -24.74 0.75
N THR A 78 -9.49 -24.44 1.73
CA THR A 78 -8.02 -24.46 1.58
C THR A 78 -7.36 -25.56 2.39
N GLY A 79 -8.06 -26.13 3.38
CA GLY A 79 -7.49 -27.07 4.33
C GLY A 79 -6.55 -26.41 5.36
N SER A 80 -6.51 -25.09 5.44
CA SER A 80 -5.63 -24.34 6.34
C SER A 80 -6.39 -23.20 7.03
N SER A 81 -6.06 -22.98 8.30
CA SER A 81 -6.44 -21.78 9.03
C SER A 81 -5.67 -20.54 8.56
N ALA A 82 -6.19 -19.36 8.90
CA ALA A 82 -5.53 -18.10 8.58
C ALA A 82 -4.06 -18.07 9.06
N LEU A 83 -3.78 -18.58 10.27
CA LEU A 83 -2.42 -18.59 10.81
C LEU A 83 -1.51 -19.63 10.13
N GLU A 84 -2.04 -20.79 9.75
CA GLU A 84 -1.28 -21.81 9.00
C GLU A 84 -0.86 -21.31 7.62
N HIS A 85 -1.61 -20.39 7.00
CA HIS A 85 -1.18 -19.77 5.75
C HIS A 85 0.15 -19.00 5.89
N PHE A 86 0.45 -18.47 7.08
CA PHE A 86 1.69 -17.73 7.34
C PHE A 86 2.89 -18.64 7.66
N THR A 87 2.71 -19.95 7.83
CA THR A 87 3.81 -20.87 8.16
C THR A 87 4.52 -21.44 6.92
N THR A 88 4.24 -20.89 5.73
CA THR A 88 4.91 -21.32 4.50
C THR A 88 6.42 -21.06 4.57
N PRO A 89 7.29 -22.01 4.16
CA PRO A 89 8.73 -21.79 4.13
C PRO A 89 9.16 -20.78 3.07
N LEU A 90 8.28 -20.42 2.13
CA LEU A 90 8.55 -19.42 1.10
C LEU A 90 8.53 -17.98 1.63
N TRP A 91 7.97 -17.72 2.81
CA TRP A 91 7.97 -16.37 3.37
C TRP A 91 9.35 -16.02 3.91
N GLY A 92 10.01 -15.04 3.29
CA GLY A 92 11.42 -14.72 3.50
C GLY A 92 12.39 -15.59 2.72
N ALA A 93 11.91 -16.43 1.80
CA ALA A 93 12.78 -17.16 0.90
C ALA A 93 13.39 -16.24 -0.15
N LYS A 94 14.57 -16.61 -0.64
CA LYS A 94 15.25 -15.96 -1.76
C LYS A 94 15.06 -16.78 -3.02
N GLY A 95 15.04 -16.12 -4.17
CA GLY A 95 14.88 -16.78 -5.46
C GLY A 95 15.28 -15.88 -6.63
N GLU A 96 14.86 -16.28 -7.82
CA GLU A 96 15.04 -15.51 -9.06
C GLU A 96 13.66 -15.29 -9.72
N ASP A 97 13.44 -14.10 -10.27
CA ASP A 97 12.23 -13.81 -11.04
C ASP A 97 12.34 -14.28 -12.50
N VAL A 98 11.27 -14.09 -13.27
CA VAL A 98 11.18 -14.55 -14.67
C VAL A 98 12.20 -13.89 -15.61
N ASP A 99 12.72 -12.73 -15.23
CA ASP A 99 13.74 -11.98 -15.97
C ASP A 99 15.16 -12.32 -15.45
N GLY A 100 15.28 -13.25 -14.48
CA GLY A 100 16.54 -13.70 -13.87
C GLY A 100 17.07 -12.78 -12.78
N ASN A 101 16.26 -11.85 -12.27
CA ASN A 101 16.69 -10.96 -11.20
C ASN A 101 16.53 -11.65 -9.84
N PRO A 102 17.51 -11.52 -8.94
CA PRO A 102 17.35 -12.03 -7.58
C PRO A 102 16.20 -11.32 -6.83
N VAL A 103 15.48 -12.08 -6.02
CA VAL A 103 14.35 -11.59 -5.21
C VAL A 103 14.37 -12.12 -3.78
N ASP A 104 13.87 -11.29 -2.86
CA ASP A 104 13.58 -11.63 -1.46
C ASP A 104 12.06 -11.58 -1.26
N LEU A 105 11.46 -12.71 -0.90
CA LEU A 105 10.03 -12.87 -0.63
C LEU A 105 9.65 -12.47 0.81
N GLY A 106 10.22 -11.36 1.30
CA GLY A 106 10.04 -10.85 2.65
C GLY A 106 8.63 -10.32 2.96
N LEU A 107 7.84 -10.02 1.94
CA LEU A 107 6.43 -9.64 2.09
C LEU A 107 5.52 -10.79 1.66
N MET A 108 4.28 -10.78 2.12
CA MET A 108 3.25 -11.73 1.71
C MET A 108 1.96 -10.99 1.36
N ALA A 109 1.29 -11.46 0.32
CA ALA A 109 0.03 -10.92 -0.17
C ALA A 109 -0.98 -12.06 -0.36
N GLY A 110 -2.20 -11.82 0.12
CA GLY A 110 -3.36 -12.66 -0.14
C GLY A 110 -4.39 -11.97 -1.03
N ALA A 111 -5.63 -12.40 -0.95
CA ALA A 111 -6.75 -11.84 -1.71
C ALA A 111 -7.91 -11.42 -0.80
N LEU A 112 -8.84 -10.65 -1.37
CA LEU A 112 -10.09 -10.27 -0.72
C LEU A 112 -11.30 -10.89 -1.43
N LEU A 113 -12.34 -11.05 -0.64
CA LEU A 113 -13.67 -11.52 -1.03
C LEU A 113 -14.69 -10.53 -0.44
N ASN A 114 -15.67 -10.06 -1.20
CA ASN A 114 -16.75 -9.27 -0.62
C ASN A 114 -17.68 -10.16 0.22
N ALA A 115 -18.18 -9.64 1.35
CA ALA A 115 -19.11 -10.39 2.21
C ALA A 115 -20.36 -10.90 1.48
N GLU A 116 -20.91 -10.09 0.58
CA GLU A 116 -22.08 -10.45 -0.24
C GLU A 116 -21.80 -11.63 -1.19
N ASP A 117 -20.54 -11.83 -1.57
CA ASP A 117 -20.08 -12.88 -2.46
C ASP A 117 -19.67 -14.15 -1.71
N ALA A 118 -19.59 -14.13 -0.38
CA ALA A 118 -19.12 -15.28 0.41
C ALA A 118 -19.96 -16.54 0.19
N SER A 119 -21.25 -16.37 -0.09
CA SER A 119 -22.17 -17.49 -0.42
C SER A 119 -21.83 -18.21 -1.73
N LYS A 120 -21.08 -17.56 -2.64
CA LYS A 120 -20.65 -18.12 -3.94
C LYS A 120 -19.35 -18.94 -3.82
N GLY A 121 -18.66 -18.85 -2.68
CA GLY A 121 -17.42 -19.56 -2.39
C GLY A 121 -16.25 -18.61 -2.14
N LEU A 122 -15.25 -19.09 -1.41
CA LEU A 122 -14.09 -18.31 -0.96
C LEU A 122 -13.30 -17.71 -2.13
N PHE A 123 -13.27 -18.39 -3.28
CA PHE A 123 -12.53 -17.98 -4.49
C PHE A 123 -13.32 -17.06 -5.45
N THR A 124 -14.29 -16.31 -4.92
CA THR A 124 -15.03 -15.30 -5.70
C THR A 124 -14.31 -13.95 -5.66
N PRO A 125 -13.81 -13.43 -6.80
CA PRO A 125 -12.99 -12.22 -6.80
C PRO A 125 -13.81 -10.98 -6.40
N ASP A 126 -13.25 -10.17 -5.50
CA ASP A 126 -13.85 -8.92 -5.03
C ASP A 126 -13.93 -7.85 -6.13
N VAL A 127 -12.99 -7.87 -7.07
CA VAL A 127 -13.00 -7.05 -8.29
C VAL A 127 -13.46 -7.90 -9.48
N PRO A 128 -14.71 -7.75 -9.95
CA PRO A 128 -15.21 -8.51 -11.09
C PRO A 128 -14.57 -8.02 -12.38
N ILE A 129 -14.48 -8.91 -13.37
CA ILE A 129 -14.18 -8.49 -14.73
C ILE A 129 -15.37 -7.69 -15.27
N PRO A 130 -15.14 -6.46 -15.74
CA PRO A 130 -16.21 -5.60 -16.23
C PRO A 130 -16.93 -6.23 -17.43
N ASN A 131 -18.26 -6.29 -17.35
CA ASN A 131 -19.15 -6.69 -18.43
C ASN A 131 -20.46 -5.88 -18.33
N PRO A 132 -20.87 -5.12 -19.37
CA PRO A 132 -20.23 -4.99 -20.69
C PRO A 132 -18.91 -4.21 -20.67
N ILE A 133 -18.20 -4.23 -21.80
CA ILE A 133 -17.08 -3.31 -22.06
C ILE A 133 -17.63 -1.87 -22.03
N PRO A 134 -17.01 -0.95 -21.27
CA PRO A 134 -17.47 0.42 -21.18
C PRO A 134 -17.35 1.14 -22.52
N GLN A 135 -18.18 2.15 -22.70
CA GLN A 135 -18.14 3.04 -23.86
C GLN A 135 -17.43 4.35 -23.52
N GLY A 136 -17.13 5.13 -24.55
CA GLY A 136 -16.68 6.52 -24.38
C GLY A 136 -15.33 6.65 -23.67
N GLU A 137 -15.21 7.63 -22.77
CA GLU A 137 -13.95 7.96 -22.09
C GLU A 137 -13.37 6.77 -21.28
N ALA A 138 -14.26 5.98 -20.69
CA ALA A 138 -13.89 4.85 -19.84
C ALA A 138 -13.16 3.72 -20.60
N LEU A 139 -13.22 3.70 -21.94
CA LEU A 139 -12.41 2.80 -22.76
C LEU A 139 -10.93 3.26 -22.81
N ALA A 140 -10.67 4.57 -22.77
CA ALA A 140 -9.33 5.14 -22.81
C ALA A 140 -8.58 4.96 -21.48
N PHE A 141 -9.32 4.87 -20.36
CA PHE A 141 -8.79 4.52 -19.05
C PHE A 141 -9.64 3.41 -18.42
N PHE A 142 -9.33 2.18 -18.81
CA PHE A 142 -10.13 1.04 -18.41
C PHE A 142 -9.53 0.31 -17.20
N SER A 143 -9.31 1.00 -16.08
CA SER A 143 -8.63 0.41 -14.89
C SER A 143 -9.34 -0.82 -14.32
N ALA A 144 -10.66 -0.91 -14.45
CA ALA A 144 -11.43 -2.06 -13.96
C ALA A 144 -11.02 -3.38 -14.63
N LEU A 145 -10.63 -3.36 -15.91
CA LEU A 145 -10.25 -4.57 -16.65
C LEU A 145 -8.93 -5.19 -16.15
N PRO A 146 -7.77 -4.49 -16.14
CA PRO A 146 -6.53 -5.06 -15.64
C PRO A 146 -6.63 -5.43 -14.17
N MET A 147 -7.34 -4.66 -13.35
CA MET A 147 -7.57 -5.01 -11.94
C MET A 147 -8.38 -6.29 -11.79
N GLY A 148 -9.51 -6.43 -12.50
CA GLY A 148 -10.33 -7.64 -12.46
C GLY A 148 -9.62 -8.87 -13.03
N ILE A 149 -8.80 -8.71 -14.08
CA ILE A 149 -7.98 -9.79 -14.63
C ILE A 149 -6.94 -10.26 -13.61
N SER A 150 -6.17 -9.34 -13.00
CA SER A 150 -5.13 -9.70 -12.01
C SER A 150 -5.74 -10.38 -10.80
N THR A 151 -6.80 -9.79 -10.23
CA THR A 151 -7.51 -10.31 -9.06
C THR A 151 -8.00 -11.74 -9.31
N ARG A 152 -8.65 -11.97 -10.46
CA ARG A 152 -9.12 -13.31 -10.82
C ARG A 152 -7.96 -14.28 -11.06
N ALA A 153 -6.92 -13.87 -11.77
CA ALA A 153 -5.77 -14.73 -12.07
C ALA A 153 -5.05 -15.18 -10.80
N GLU A 154 -4.86 -14.26 -9.86
CA GLU A 154 -4.20 -14.52 -8.58
C GLU A 154 -5.06 -15.39 -7.67
N MET A 155 -6.34 -15.02 -7.48
CA MET A 155 -7.24 -15.75 -6.61
C MET A 155 -7.49 -17.18 -7.08
N MET A 156 -7.54 -17.40 -8.40
CA MET A 156 -7.76 -18.72 -9.00
C MET A 156 -6.46 -19.49 -9.26
N ALA A 157 -5.29 -18.94 -8.91
CA ALA A 157 -4.01 -19.60 -9.16
C ALA A 157 -3.90 -20.91 -8.38
N ARG A 158 -3.50 -21.98 -9.06
CA ARG A 158 -3.32 -23.32 -8.48
C ARG A 158 -1.85 -23.68 -8.45
N TYR A 159 -1.41 -24.16 -7.30
CA TYR A 159 -0.01 -24.53 -7.04
C TYR A 159 0.12 -26.06 -7.10
N ASP A 160 -0.38 -26.66 -8.18
CA ASP A 160 -0.47 -28.11 -8.42
C ASP A 160 0.22 -28.53 -9.73
N THR A 161 1.09 -27.67 -10.28
CA THR A 161 1.80 -27.91 -11.54
C THR A 161 3.31 -27.71 -11.36
N ILE A 162 4.12 -28.17 -12.32
CA ILE A 162 5.57 -27.95 -12.28
C ILE A 162 5.92 -26.46 -12.37
N ALA A 163 5.11 -25.68 -13.11
CA ALA A 163 5.35 -24.24 -13.30
C ALA A 163 5.01 -23.41 -12.05
N LEU A 164 4.08 -23.90 -11.22
CA LEU A 164 3.67 -23.31 -9.95
C LEU A 164 3.39 -24.47 -9.00
N ASP A 165 4.38 -24.82 -8.16
CA ASP A 165 4.32 -25.94 -7.22
C ASP A 165 4.23 -25.47 -5.76
N GLY A 166 4.44 -24.18 -5.49
CA GLY A 166 4.43 -23.63 -4.14
C GLY A 166 5.59 -24.03 -3.25
N ILE A 167 6.64 -24.63 -3.83
CA ILE A 167 7.82 -25.12 -3.13
C ILE A 167 9.08 -24.54 -3.77
N HIS A 168 9.21 -24.68 -5.09
CA HIS A 168 10.32 -24.16 -5.88
C HIS A 168 9.89 -23.02 -6.81
N HIS A 169 8.61 -23.00 -7.20
CA HIS A 169 8.04 -22.01 -8.10
C HIS A 169 6.75 -21.43 -7.50
N CYS A 170 6.67 -20.11 -7.46
CA CYS A 170 5.52 -19.39 -6.95
C CYS A 170 5.28 -18.09 -7.73
N LEU A 171 4.09 -17.52 -7.56
CA LEU A 171 3.83 -16.16 -8.02
C LEU A 171 4.42 -15.15 -7.03
N GLN A 172 5.08 -14.13 -7.57
CA GLN A 172 5.45 -12.94 -6.83
C GLN A 172 4.56 -11.76 -7.21
N ARG A 173 4.47 -10.76 -6.33
CA ARG A 173 3.79 -9.49 -6.62
C ARG A 173 4.64 -8.28 -6.25
N VAL A 174 4.30 -7.16 -6.86
CA VAL A 174 4.83 -5.82 -6.50
C VAL A 174 3.76 -4.88 -5.93
N HIS A 175 2.53 -5.38 -5.84
CA HIS A 175 1.37 -4.69 -5.29
C HIS A 175 0.50 -5.71 -4.55
N VAL A 176 -0.48 -5.21 -3.80
CA VAL A 176 -1.48 -6.03 -3.12
C VAL A 176 -2.87 -5.64 -3.64
N THR A 177 -3.73 -6.62 -3.83
CA THR A 177 -5.14 -6.44 -4.20
C THR A 177 -5.96 -6.40 -2.90
N GLY A 178 -5.87 -5.29 -2.16
CA GLY A 178 -6.59 -5.12 -0.89
C GLY A 178 -5.82 -5.58 0.36
N GLY A 179 -6.31 -5.22 1.55
CA GLY A 179 -5.56 -5.17 2.81
C GLY A 179 -4.91 -6.46 3.36
N THR A 180 -5.04 -7.60 2.68
CA THR A 180 -4.41 -8.87 3.07
C THR A 180 -2.91 -8.85 2.77
N THR A 181 -2.13 -8.28 3.68
CA THR A 181 -0.67 -8.19 3.59
C THR A 181 0.02 -8.53 4.90
N ALA A 182 1.13 -9.25 4.80
CA ALA A 182 2.09 -9.43 5.87
C ALA A 182 3.51 -9.06 5.42
N ALA A 183 4.38 -8.83 6.39
CA ALA A 183 5.76 -8.43 6.17
C ALA A 183 6.67 -8.98 7.26
N LEU A 184 7.86 -9.49 6.88
CA LEU A 184 8.94 -9.73 7.83
C LEU A 184 9.54 -8.39 8.24
N ILE A 185 9.76 -8.21 9.53
CA ILE A 185 10.28 -6.97 10.09
C ILE A 185 11.72 -6.74 9.60
N GLU A 186 12.51 -7.80 9.48
CA GLU A 186 13.85 -7.74 8.91
C GLU A 186 13.83 -7.18 7.47
N SER A 187 12.90 -7.64 6.63
CA SER A 187 12.77 -7.15 5.26
C SER A 187 12.32 -5.68 5.23
N ILE A 188 11.41 -5.26 6.14
CA ILE A 188 11.05 -3.84 6.26
C ILE A 188 12.28 -3.00 6.64
N ARG A 189 13.07 -3.41 7.63
CA ARG A 189 14.27 -2.68 8.08
C ARG A 189 15.35 -2.61 7.00
N ARG A 190 15.55 -3.71 6.26
CA ARG A 190 16.56 -3.83 5.19
C ARG A 190 16.22 -2.99 3.97
N TYR A 191 15.00 -3.10 3.48
CA TYR A 191 14.59 -2.48 2.20
C TYR A 191 13.95 -1.10 2.35
N ARG A 192 13.48 -0.79 3.56
CA ARG A 192 12.84 0.47 3.95
C ARG A 192 11.74 0.93 2.98
N PRO A 193 10.80 0.03 2.59
CA PRO A 193 9.67 0.43 1.76
C PRO A 193 8.76 1.39 2.53
N PHE A 194 8.18 2.35 1.82
CA PHE A 194 7.22 3.28 2.38
C PHE A 194 6.28 3.80 1.30
N THR A 195 5.10 4.22 1.73
CA THR A 195 4.13 4.95 0.91
C THR A 195 4.26 6.44 1.18
N PRO A 196 4.47 7.28 0.14
CA PRO A 196 4.60 8.72 0.34
C PRO A 196 3.34 9.38 0.91
N THR A 197 3.49 10.45 1.69
CA THR A 197 2.37 11.13 2.37
C THR A 197 1.45 11.92 1.44
N PHE A 198 1.76 12.00 0.14
CA PHE A 198 0.83 12.55 -0.86
C PHE A 198 -0.10 11.47 -1.46
N ILE A 199 0.09 10.20 -1.13
CA ILE A 199 -0.78 9.11 -1.55
C ILE A 199 -1.92 8.97 -0.54
N GLY A 200 -3.10 9.48 -0.91
CA GLY A 200 -4.32 9.36 -0.09
C GLY A 200 -5.14 8.08 -0.30
N ARG A 201 -4.84 7.31 -1.35
CA ARG A 201 -5.58 6.09 -1.71
C ARG A 201 -4.70 5.14 -2.52
N ALA A 202 -4.91 3.84 -2.31
CA ALA A 202 -4.10 2.77 -2.92
C ALA A 202 -2.64 2.83 -2.44
N GLU A 203 -2.50 3.12 -1.16
CA GLU A 203 -1.29 3.16 -0.38
C GLU A 203 -0.53 1.83 -0.40
N ASP A 204 -1.25 0.71 -0.36
CA ASP A 204 -0.74 -0.65 -0.48
C ASP A 204 -0.08 -0.92 -1.84
N GLN A 205 -0.63 -0.34 -2.91
CA GLN A 205 -0.06 -0.39 -4.26
C GLN A 205 1.18 0.49 -4.43
N ALA A 206 1.30 1.54 -3.62
CA ALA A 206 2.42 2.48 -3.67
C ALA A 206 3.60 2.04 -2.79
N TYR A 207 3.37 1.22 -1.76
CA TYR A 207 4.34 0.93 -0.70
C TYR A 207 5.68 0.38 -1.18
N LEU A 208 5.67 -0.55 -2.14
CA LEU A 208 6.89 -1.18 -2.62
C LEU A 208 7.60 -0.35 -3.69
N MET A 209 6.91 0.64 -4.28
CA MET A 209 7.42 1.41 -5.42
C MET A 209 8.79 2.02 -5.12
N GLY A 210 8.98 2.64 -3.96
CA GLY A 210 10.24 3.25 -3.51
C GLY A 210 11.40 2.28 -3.25
N SER A 211 11.16 0.97 -3.36
CA SER A 211 12.14 -0.11 -3.13
C SER A 211 12.22 -1.14 -4.27
N LEU A 212 11.54 -0.92 -5.40
CA LEU A 212 11.42 -1.92 -6.47
C LEU A 212 12.76 -2.45 -6.99
N PHE A 213 13.75 -1.55 -7.06
CA PHE A 213 15.09 -1.78 -7.58
C PHE A 213 16.17 -1.16 -6.66
N SER A 214 15.89 -1.02 -5.35
CA SER A 214 16.81 -0.35 -4.42
C SER A 214 18.03 -1.20 -4.06
N ASN A 215 17.95 -2.51 -4.27
CA ASN A 215 19.03 -3.44 -4.02
C ASN A 215 19.26 -4.29 -5.27
N HIS A 216 20.41 -4.08 -5.92
CA HIS A 216 20.78 -4.80 -7.13
C HIS A 216 20.99 -6.30 -6.91
N ASP A 217 21.30 -6.71 -5.67
CA ASP A 217 21.60 -8.09 -5.35
C ASP A 217 20.36 -8.89 -4.97
N GLU A 218 19.30 -8.26 -4.44
CA GLU A 218 18.06 -8.93 -4.01
C GLU A 218 16.88 -7.95 -3.97
N ASN A 219 15.91 -8.05 -4.88
CA ASN A 219 14.75 -7.16 -4.88
C ASN A 219 13.62 -7.65 -3.95
N LEU A 220 13.10 -6.79 -3.07
CA LEU A 220 11.97 -7.15 -2.21
C LEU A 220 10.70 -7.36 -3.03
N ARG A 221 9.98 -8.46 -2.76
CA ARG A 221 8.70 -8.80 -3.40
C ARG A 221 7.70 -9.36 -2.39
N TYR A 222 6.43 -9.33 -2.77
CA TYR A 222 5.39 -10.07 -2.08
C TYR A 222 5.34 -11.52 -2.61
N LEU A 223 5.42 -12.50 -1.73
CA LEU A 223 4.95 -13.85 -2.00
C LEU A 223 3.42 -13.82 -2.16
N HIS A 224 2.91 -14.33 -3.28
CA HIS A 224 1.50 -14.69 -3.36
C HIS A 224 1.24 -15.96 -2.55
N LYS A 225 0.41 -15.85 -1.50
CA LYS A 225 -0.04 -17.00 -0.73
C LYS A 225 -1.41 -17.48 -1.21
N PRO A 226 -1.49 -18.60 -1.97
CA PRO A 226 -2.77 -19.14 -2.40
C PRO A 226 -3.63 -19.53 -1.18
N GLY A 227 -4.91 -19.20 -1.27
CA GLY A 227 -5.93 -19.44 -0.25
C GLY A 227 -5.89 -18.51 0.96
N LEU A 228 -4.88 -17.63 1.10
CA LEU A 228 -4.92 -16.59 2.14
C LEU A 228 -5.92 -15.51 1.72
N ILE A 229 -7.16 -15.65 2.16
CA ILE A 229 -8.29 -14.82 1.72
C ILE A 229 -8.99 -14.24 2.95
N MET A 230 -9.15 -12.91 2.99
CA MET A 230 -10.02 -12.25 3.97
C MET A 230 -11.35 -11.86 3.33
N ARG A 231 -12.42 -11.94 4.11
CA ARG A 231 -13.72 -11.39 3.77
C ARG A 231 -13.76 -9.90 4.12
N HIS A 232 -14.29 -9.09 3.22
CA HIS A 232 -14.45 -7.64 3.36
C HIS A 232 -15.92 -7.31 3.61
N ASP A 233 -16.23 -6.89 4.84
CA ASP A 233 -17.60 -6.63 5.35
C ASP A 233 -18.03 -5.16 5.11
N LYS A 234 -17.57 -4.55 4.01
CA LYS A 234 -17.75 -3.12 3.70
C LYS A 234 -19.20 -2.63 3.75
N ALA A 235 -20.13 -3.42 3.21
CA ALA A 235 -21.54 -3.06 3.16
C ALA A 235 -22.21 -3.04 4.55
N VAL A 236 -21.73 -3.88 5.47
CA VAL A 236 -22.20 -3.96 6.86
C VAL A 236 -21.72 -2.75 7.66
N PHE A 237 -20.52 -2.24 7.36
CA PHE A 237 -19.93 -1.10 8.05
C PHE A 237 -20.31 0.28 7.49
N ALA A 238 -20.66 0.39 6.19
CA ALA A 238 -20.79 1.70 5.53
C ALA A 238 -21.93 1.84 4.51
N GLY A 239 -22.98 1.02 4.60
CA GLY A 239 -24.07 0.93 3.59
C GLY A 239 -24.64 2.27 3.09
N GLU A 240 -24.81 3.28 3.94
CA GLU A 240 -25.37 4.59 3.56
C GLU A 240 -24.38 5.54 2.86
N ALA A 241 -23.06 5.33 3.01
CA ALA A 241 -22.03 6.19 2.42
C ALA A 241 -21.66 5.83 0.96
N ILE A 242 -22.13 4.68 0.45
CA ILE A 242 -21.63 4.07 -0.80
C ILE A 242 -22.14 4.77 -2.06
N GLU A 243 -23.37 5.27 -2.08
CA GLU A 243 -23.93 5.98 -3.25
C GLU A 243 -23.29 7.37 -3.43
N GLY A 244 -23.11 8.14 -2.34
CA GLY A 244 -22.35 9.40 -2.36
C GLY A 244 -20.86 9.24 -2.68
N ALA A 245 -20.32 8.01 -2.58
CA ALA A 245 -18.92 7.71 -2.85
C ALA A 245 -18.59 7.44 -4.32
N LYS A 246 -19.57 7.31 -5.23
CA LYS A 246 -19.32 7.06 -6.67
C LYS A 246 -18.56 8.20 -7.33
N LEU A 247 -19.04 9.44 -7.19
CA LEU A 247 -18.34 10.64 -7.68
C LEU A 247 -16.97 10.80 -7.04
N GLY A 248 -16.90 10.59 -5.72
CA GLY A 248 -15.64 10.63 -4.97
C GLY A 248 -14.63 9.57 -5.44
N LYS A 249 -15.10 8.38 -5.84
CA LYS A 249 -14.28 7.31 -6.41
C LYS A 249 -13.71 7.73 -7.77
N TYR A 250 -14.54 8.29 -8.65
CA TYR A 250 -14.10 8.75 -9.97
C TYR A 250 -13.04 9.85 -9.88
N ILE A 251 -13.29 10.91 -9.09
CA ILE A 251 -12.30 11.96 -8.85
C ILE A 251 -11.04 11.39 -8.19
N GLY A 252 -11.21 10.45 -7.26
CA GLY A 252 -10.09 9.74 -6.63
C GLY A 252 -9.19 9.02 -7.64
N ASP A 253 -9.77 8.39 -8.67
CA ASP A 253 -8.99 7.74 -9.73
C ASP A 253 -8.26 8.78 -10.62
N LEU A 254 -8.86 9.94 -10.89
CA LEU A 254 -8.17 11.06 -11.56
C LEU A 254 -6.96 11.55 -10.75
N VAL A 255 -7.15 11.72 -9.43
CA VAL A 255 -6.07 12.10 -8.50
C VAL A 255 -4.96 11.04 -8.49
N ARG A 256 -5.32 9.75 -8.48
CA ARG A 256 -4.34 8.65 -8.57
C ARG A 256 -3.52 8.71 -9.85
N ILE A 257 -4.13 9.05 -10.99
CA ILE A 257 -3.36 9.24 -12.24
C ILE A 257 -2.28 10.31 -12.07
N LEU A 258 -2.63 11.46 -11.48
CA LEU A 258 -1.67 12.53 -11.24
C LEU A 258 -0.56 12.10 -10.28
N PHE A 259 -0.90 11.51 -9.14
CA PHE A 259 0.09 11.17 -8.13
C PHE A 259 0.97 9.98 -8.52
N PHE A 260 0.42 8.87 -9.01
CA PHE A 260 1.23 7.72 -9.44
C PHE A 260 2.16 8.09 -10.60
N SER A 261 1.69 8.89 -11.56
CA SER A 261 2.55 9.36 -12.66
C SER A 261 3.72 10.23 -12.18
N ASN A 262 3.50 11.08 -11.18
CA ASN A 262 4.57 11.90 -10.62
C ASN A 262 5.45 11.14 -9.64
N TYR A 263 4.91 10.14 -8.94
CA TYR A 263 5.70 9.26 -8.09
C TYR A 263 6.69 8.45 -8.93
N VAL A 264 6.25 7.85 -10.05
CA VAL A 264 7.12 7.17 -11.02
C VAL A 264 8.26 8.08 -11.52
N ARG A 265 8.04 9.40 -11.62
CA ARG A 265 9.07 10.38 -12.01
C ARG A 265 9.98 10.83 -10.87
N ALA A 266 9.54 10.69 -9.62
CA ALA A 266 10.32 11.03 -8.44
C ALA A 266 11.32 9.92 -8.06
N LEU A 267 11.04 8.69 -8.48
CA LEU A 267 11.90 7.53 -8.26
C LEU A 267 13.20 7.63 -9.08
N PRO A 268 14.32 7.07 -8.58
CA PRO A 268 15.63 7.21 -9.20
C PRO A 268 15.85 6.31 -10.44
N TRP A 269 14.85 5.51 -10.83
CA TRP A 269 14.97 4.53 -11.91
C TRP A 269 14.22 4.95 -13.18
N PRO A 270 14.52 4.35 -14.34
CA PRO A 270 13.81 4.64 -15.58
C PRO A 270 12.31 4.40 -15.47
N SER A 271 11.50 5.41 -15.80
CA SER A 271 10.04 5.33 -15.68
C SER A 271 9.40 4.20 -16.50
N ASN A 272 10.03 3.77 -17.60
CA ASN A 272 9.59 2.63 -18.40
C ASN A 272 9.77 1.29 -17.68
N GLU A 273 10.85 1.13 -16.92
CA GLU A 273 11.12 -0.10 -16.15
C GLU A 273 10.18 -0.20 -14.95
N ILE A 274 10.00 0.92 -14.23
CA ILE A 274 9.01 1.01 -13.15
C ILE A 274 7.61 0.67 -13.69
N LYS A 275 7.22 1.26 -14.84
CA LYS A 275 5.93 0.99 -15.47
C LYS A 275 5.77 -0.47 -15.88
N LYS A 276 6.79 -1.08 -16.50
CA LYS A 276 6.79 -2.51 -16.87
C LYS A 276 6.53 -3.38 -15.64
N MET A 277 7.15 -3.05 -14.51
CA MET A 277 7.03 -3.83 -13.29
C MET A 277 5.65 -3.69 -12.64
N MET A 278 5.05 -2.49 -12.68
CA MET A 278 3.74 -2.22 -12.08
C MET A 278 2.55 -2.68 -12.93
N ASP A 279 2.77 -2.98 -14.21
CA ASP A 279 1.72 -3.39 -15.12
C ASP A 279 1.25 -4.83 -14.89
N PRO A 280 -0.03 -5.12 -15.16
CA PRO A 280 -1.06 -4.20 -15.66
C PRO A 280 -1.85 -3.50 -14.53
N PHE A 281 -1.70 -3.93 -13.28
CA PHE A 281 -2.60 -3.56 -12.17
C PHE A 281 -2.43 -2.10 -11.74
N THR A 282 -1.35 -1.76 -11.06
CA THR A 282 -1.09 -0.39 -10.58
C THR A 282 -0.62 0.50 -11.72
N GLY A 283 0.09 -0.08 -12.69
CA GLY A 283 0.65 0.67 -13.81
C GLY A 283 -0.40 1.37 -14.67
N CYS A 284 -1.68 0.95 -14.65
CA CYS A 284 -2.73 1.68 -15.38
C CYS A 284 -2.89 3.14 -14.90
N PHE A 285 -2.51 3.49 -13.65
CA PHE A 285 -2.54 4.86 -13.12
C PHE A 285 -1.28 5.69 -13.46
N ALA A 286 -0.24 5.09 -14.05
CA ALA A 286 0.99 5.78 -14.40
C ALA A 286 1.03 6.13 -15.90
N SER A 287 1.02 7.43 -16.21
CA SER A 287 1.01 7.95 -17.58
C SER A 287 2.15 8.93 -17.85
N ARG A 288 2.58 8.98 -19.12
CA ARG A 288 3.52 9.99 -19.61
C ARG A 288 2.87 11.38 -19.75
N ILE A 289 1.55 11.44 -19.92
CA ILE A 289 0.76 12.66 -20.15
C ILE A 289 -0.40 12.78 -19.14
N PRO A 290 -0.13 12.76 -17.82
CA PRO A 290 -1.15 12.59 -16.80
C PRO A 290 -2.19 13.72 -16.78
N PHE A 291 -1.76 14.97 -16.97
CA PHE A 291 -2.68 16.11 -17.02
C PHE A 291 -3.65 16.02 -18.20
N THR A 292 -3.15 15.69 -19.39
CA THR A 292 -3.98 15.53 -20.59
C THR A 292 -5.01 14.43 -20.39
N ILE A 293 -4.60 13.28 -19.84
CA ILE A 293 -5.54 12.20 -19.53
C ILE A 293 -6.60 12.70 -18.55
N VAL A 294 -6.21 13.30 -17.43
CA VAL A 294 -7.18 13.77 -16.42
C VAL A 294 -8.17 14.78 -16.98
N TYR A 295 -7.71 15.76 -17.76
CA TYR A 295 -8.59 16.73 -18.40
C TYR A 295 -9.55 16.07 -19.39
N LEU A 296 -9.05 15.26 -20.32
CA LEU A 296 -9.88 14.60 -21.32
C LEU A 296 -10.93 13.69 -20.69
N ARG A 297 -10.53 12.91 -19.68
CA ARG A 297 -11.43 12.02 -18.95
C ARG A 297 -12.54 12.80 -18.26
N LEU A 298 -12.21 13.84 -17.49
CA LEU A 298 -13.22 14.65 -16.82
C LEU A 298 -14.16 15.34 -17.83
N SER A 299 -13.60 15.95 -18.89
CA SER A 299 -14.39 16.64 -19.90
C SER A 299 -15.32 15.72 -20.68
N PHE A 300 -14.85 14.55 -21.11
CA PHE A 300 -15.68 13.61 -21.86
C PHE A 300 -16.71 12.92 -20.97
N HIS A 301 -16.37 12.60 -19.72
CA HIS A 301 -17.36 12.06 -18.79
C HIS A 301 -18.48 13.05 -18.50
N LEU A 302 -18.15 14.33 -18.29
CA LEU A 302 -19.16 15.38 -18.13
C LEU A 302 -19.99 15.58 -19.41
N LEU A 303 -19.36 15.54 -20.59
CA LEU A 303 -20.08 15.64 -21.86
C LEU A 303 -21.09 14.50 -22.03
N GLU A 304 -20.72 13.27 -21.66
CA GLU A 304 -21.62 12.11 -21.68
C GLU A 304 -22.81 12.29 -20.72
N ILE A 305 -22.56 12.80 -19.51
CA ILE A 305 -23.62 13.09 -18.52
C ILE A 305 -24.59 14.17 -19.05
N PHE A 306 -24.06 15.25 -19.64
CA PHE A 306 -24.87 16.35 -20.16
C PHE A 306 -25.43 16.11 -21.57
N ALA A 307 -25.15 14.96 -22.20
CA ALA A 307 -25.54 14.70 -23.59
C ALA A 307 -27.06 14.55 -23.76
N HIS A 308 -27.76 14.16 -22.70
CA HIS A 308 -29.21 14.02 -22.68
C HIS A 308 -29.74 15.04 -21.68
N ASP A 309 -30.77 15.80 -22.06
CA ASP A 309 -31.38 16.83 -21.20
C ASP A 309 -32.22 16.18 -20.07
N ASP A 310 -31.51 15.51 -19.15
CA ASP A 310 -32.04 14.80 -17.99
C ASP A 310 -31.64 15.55 -16.72
N GLU A 311 -32.63 16.18 -16.06
CA GLU A 311 -32.39 17.07 -14.93
C GLU A 311 -31.64 16.39 -13.75
N PRO A 312 -31.98 15.16 -13.33
CA PRO A 312 -31.20 14.43 -12.32
C PRO A 312 -29.73 14.21 -12.70
N GLN A 313 -29.45 13.71 -13.91
CA GLN A 313 -28.08 13.48 -14.39
C GLN A 313 -27.30 14.79 -14.52
N ASN A 314 -27.94 15.84 -15.00
CA ASN A 314 -27.33 17.17 -15.10
C ASN A 314 -26.91 17.71 -13.74
N MET A 315 -27.73 17.51 -12.69
CA MET A 315 -27.37 17.90 -11.32
C MET A 315 -26.16 17.11 -10.80
N GLU A 316 -26.10 15.80 -11.07
CA GLU A 316 -24.93 14.96 -10.74
C GLU A 316 -23.66 15.43 -11.48
N GLY A 317 -23.77 15.76 -12.77
CA GLY A 317 -22.67 16.30 -13.58
C GLY A 317 -22.15 17.63 -13.04
N LEU A 318 -23.04 18.55 -12.64
CA LEU A 318 -22.65 19.82 -12.02
C LEU A 318 -21.93 19.60 -10.68
N GLN A 319 -22.41 18.65 -9.87
CA GLN A 319 -21.76 18.28 -8.62
C GLN A 319 -20.36 17.69 -8.87
N LEU A 320 -20.23 16.78 -9.83
CA LEU A 320 -18.95 16.20 -10.24
C LEU A 320 -17.97 17.29 -10.69
N LEU A 321 -18.42 18.21 -11.55
CA LEU A 321 -17.58 19.31 -12.04
C LEU A 321 -17.08 20.18 -10.87
N LYS A 322 -17.98 20.57 -9.97
CA LYS A 322 -17.63 21.40 -8.81
C LYS A 322 -16.59 20.71 -7.91
N GLN A 323 -16.88 19.47 -7.49
CA GLN A 323 -15.95 18.70 -6.65
C GLN A 323 -14.64 18.39 -7.36
N GLY A 324 -14.71 18.11 -8.66
CA GLY A 324 -13.54 17.85 -9.51
C GLY A 324 -12.62 19.05 -9.58
N VAL A 325 -13.16 20.25 -9.82
CA VAL A 325 -12.37 21.50 -9.82
C VAL A 325 -11.77 21.75 -8.44
N GLU A 326 -12.58 21.70 -7.38
CA GLU A 326 -12.11 21.94 -6.00
C GLU A 326 -10.94 21.02 -5.62
N ARG A 327 -11.02 19.73 -5.98
CA ARG A 327 -9.99 18.75 -5.62
C ARG A 327 -8.79 18.74 -6.56
N LEU A 328 -8.99 18.94 -7.86
CA LEU A 328 -7.91 18.84 -8.86
C LEU A 328 -7.13 20.14 -9.01
N GLU A 329 -7.73 21.31 -8.82
CA GLU A 329 -7.08 22.60 -9.08
C GLU A 329 -5.80 22.76 -8.26
N GLY A 330 -5.87 22.53 -6.94
CA GLY A 330 -4.72 22.62 -6.04
C GLY A 330 -3.61 21.66 -6.42
N ILE A 331 -3.99 20.39 -6.67
CA ILE A 331 -3.05 19.32 -7.06
C ILE A 331 -2.38 19.66 -8.39
N ILE A 332 -3.14 20.05 -9.40
CA ILE A 332 -2.60 20.39 -10.72
C ILE A 332 -1.68 21.61 -10.63
N ARG A 333 -2.07 22.63 -9.87
CA ARG A 333 -1.26 23.83 -9.66
C ARG A 333 0.06 23.49 -8.97
N GLU A 334 0.02 22.62 -7.96
CA GLU A 334 1.20 22.15 -7.25
C GLU A 334 2.13 21.35 -8.17
N LEU A 335 1.59 20.36 -8.89
CA LEU A 335 2.35 19.47 -9.76
C LEU A 335 2.95 20.17 -11.00
N ASN A 336 2.39 21.31 -11.42
CA ASN A 336 2.93 22.12 -12.51
C ASN A 336 4.08 23.05 -12.09
N ARG A 337 4.35 23.20 -10.78
CA ARG A 337 5.50 24.00 -10.31
C ARG A 337 6.81 23.38 -10.77
N LYS A 338 7.81 24.23 -11.00
CA LYS A 338 9.17 23.85 -11.36
C LYS A 338 10.16 24.41 -10.32
N PRO A 339 10.98 23.56 -9.66
CA PRO A 339 10.97 22.10 -9.72
C PRO A 339 9.67 21.49 -9.17
N ASN A 340 9.36 20.24 -9.54
CA ASN A 340 8.15 19.56 -9.06
C ASN A 340 8.29 19.28 -7.55
N PRO A 341 7.41 19.83 -6.70
CA PRO A 341 7.54 19.73 -5.24
C PRO A 341 7.41 18.30 -4.72
N LEU A 342 6.75 17.39 -5.45
CA LEU A 342 6.62 15.99 -5.02
C LEU A 342 7.93 15.22 -5.08
N ILE A 343 8.87 15.62 -5.96
CA ILE A 343 10.18 14.97 -6.02
C ILE A 343 10.96 15.26 -4.75
N GLU A 344 10.99 16.53 -4.34
CA GLU A 344 11.65 16.92 -3.09
C GLU A 344 10.91 16.36 -1.87
N LYS A 345 9.58 16.33 -1.90
CA LYS A 345 8.77 15.69 -0.86
C LYS A 345 9.13 14.20 -0.72
N TYR A 346 9.15 13.43 -1.82
CA TYR A 346 9.56 12.03 -1.78
C TYR A 346 10.96 11.84 -1.18
N ARG A 347 11.94 12.67 -1.58
CA ARG A 347 13.32 12.58 -1.07
C ARG A 347 13.40 12.84 0.43
N ARG A 348 12.75 13.90 0.91
CA ARG A 348 12.70 14.22 2.35
C ARG A 348 11.99 13.13 3.15
N GLU A 349 10.92 12.55 2.61
CA GLU A 349 10.23 11.45 3.27
C GLU A 349 11.07 10.17 3.30
N LYS A 350 11.81 9.86 2.23
CA LYS A 350 12.78 8.75 2.21
C LYS A 350 13.85 8.94 3.29
N GLU A 351 14.40 10.15 3.38
CA GLU A 351 15.37 10.51 4.43
C GLU A 351 14.79 10.34 5.84
N GLY A 352 13.56 10.82 6.07
CA GLY A 352 12.87 10.64 7.36
C GLY A 352 12.68 9.17 7.75
N TRP A 353 12.31 8.31 6.80
CA TRP A 353 12.20 6.87 7.04
C TRP A 353 13.57 6.19 7.21
N ASP A 354 14.60 6.63 6.48
CA ASP A 354 15.95 6.11 6.66
C ASP A 354 16.47 6.42 8.06
N LEU A 355 16.32 7.66 8.51
CA LEU A 355 16.66 8.08 9.87
C LEU A 355 15.92 7.24 10.93
N PHE A 356 14.64 6.94 10.70
CA PHE A 356 13.86 6.08 11.59
C PHE A 356 14.49 4.69 11.73
N TYR A 357 14.81 4.02 10.62
CA TYR A 357 15.36 2.67 10.66
C TYR A 357 16.81 2.65 11.16
N ASP A 358 17.64 3.63 10.78
CA ASP A 358 18.99 3.80 11.32
C ASP A 358 18.96 3.97 12.84
N LEU A 359 18.03 4.76 13.36
CA LEU A 359 17.86 4.96 14.80
C LEU A 359 17.50 3.65 15.51
N LEU A 360 16.61 2.84 14.93
CA LEU A 360 16.25 1.54 15.49
C LEU A 360 17.45 0.59 15.55
N ASP A 361 18.32 0.60 14.53
CA ASP A 361 19.55 -0.19 14.52
C ASP A 361 20.48 0.25 15.69
N HIS A 362 20.67 1.56 15.89
CA HIS A 362 21.46 2.09 17.02
C HIS A 362 20.85 1.70 18.39
N LEU A 363 19.54 1.80 18.54
CA LEU A 363 18.83 1.43 19.76
C LEU A 363 18.98 -0.06 20.07
N GLU A 364 18.82 -0.93 19.06
CA GLU A 364 18.99 -2.37 19.21
C GLU A 364 20.41 -2.73 19.66
N GLU A 365 21.43 -2.12 19.04
CA GLU A 365 22.82 -2.30 19.47
C GLU A 365 23.08 -1.81 20.90
N ALA A 366 22.54 -0.64 21.26
CA ALA A 366 22.71 -0.06 22.59
C ALA A 366 22.04 -0.92 23.67
N LEU A 367 20.84 -1.43 23.40
CA LEU A 367 20.13 -2.38 24.26
C LEU A 367 20.92 -3.67 24.45
N ALA A 368 21.51 -4.21 23.37
CA ALA A 368 22.35 -5.41 23.44
C ALA A 368 23.61 -5.20 24.30
N LYS A 369 24.15 -3.98 24.32
CA LYS A 369 25.29 -3.58 25.16
C LYS A 369 24.90 -3.23 26.61
N GLY A 370 23.60 -3.23 26.93
CA GLY A 370 23.11 -2.85 28.26
C GLY A 370 23.22 -1.36 28.56
N ASP A 371 23.19 -0.52 27.52
CA ASP A 371 23.26 0.93 27.67
C ASP A 371 22.12 1.49 28.53
N ALA A 372 22.46 2.29 29.55
CA ALA A 372 21.50 2.75 30.54
C ALA A 372 20.45 3.70 29.94
N PHE A 373 20.83 4.51 28.94
CA PHE A 373 19.92 5.42 28.27
C PHE A 373 18.93 4.65 27.39
N ALA A 374 19.41 3.70 26.59
CA ALA A 374 18.56 2.82 25.79
C ALA A 374 17.55 2.04 26.65
N LEU A 375 18.01 1.50 27.79
CA LEU A 375 17.14 0.80 28.74
C LEU A 375 16.03 1.73 29.29
N ASN A 376 16.36 2.99 29.59
CA ASN A 376 15.36 3.98 30.02
C ASN A 376 14.34 4.29 28.92
N LEU A 377 14.79 4.45 27.67
CA LEU A 377 13.91 4.66 26.53
C LEU A 377 12.98 3.47 26.29
N ARG A 378 13.47 2.25 26.47
CA ARG A 378 12.66 1.02 26.42
C ARG A 378 11.57 1.02 27.48
N ASP A 379 11.90 1.39 28.71
CA ASP A 379 10.91 1.50 29.80
C ASP A 379 9.83 2.55 29.50
N ARG A 380 10.21 3.68 28.89
CA ARG A 380 9.26 4.70 28.41
C ARG A 380 8.37 4.15 27.30
N ALA A 381 8.93 3.48 26.30
CA ALA A 381 8.17 2.85 25.22
C ALA A 381 7.14 1.86 25.77
N LEU A 382 7.54 0.98 26.70
CA LEU A 382 6.66 0.05 27.39
C LEU A 382 5.54 0.76 28.16
N LYS A 383 5.85 1.87 28.82
CA LYS A 383 4.86 2.69 29.54
C LYS A 383 3.84 3.30 28.57
N VAL A 384 4.30 3.93 27.49
CA VAL A 384 3.42 4.54 26.47
C VAL A 384 2.47 3.51 25.88
N VAL A 385 2.97 2.31 25.53
CA VAL A 385 2.14 1.22 24.99
C VAL A 385 1.09 0.77 26.00
N LYS A 386 1.47 0.54 27.27
CA LYS A 386 0.53 0.12 28.32
C LYS A 386 -0.58 1.13 28.57
N GLU A 387 -0.25 2.42 28.56
CA GLU A 387 -1.20 3.51 28.76
C GLU A 387 -2.09 3.77 27.52
N SER A 388 -1.74 3.20 26.37
CA SER A 388 -2.52 3.32 25.13
C SER A 388 -3.63 2.26 25.02
N HIS A 389 -3.72 1.30 25.96
CA HIS A 389 -4.88 0.41 26.06
C HIS A 389 -6.09 1.21 26.57
N VAL A 390 -6.95 1.62 25.64
CA VAL A 390 -8.28 2.16 25.90
C VAL A 390 -9.31 1.07 25.70
#